data_AF-A0A836FT29-F1
#
_entry.id   AF-A0A836FT29-F1
#
_cell.length_a   1.000
_cell.length_b   1.000
_cell.length_c   1.000
_cell.angle_alpha   90.00
_cell.angle_beta   90.00
_cell.angle_gamma   90.00
#
_symmetry.space_group_name_H-M   'P 1'
#
loop_
_entity.id
_entity.type
_entity.pdbx_description
1 polymer ?
#
loop_
_entity_poly.entity_id
_entity_poly.type
_entity_poly.pdbx_seq_one_letter_code
_entity_poly.pdbx_strand_id
1 'polypeptide(L)'
;MIKFITLMTIHCSRQWWPPQDSIPAATSFLLFFILSGLTLFHFISAIVEGPGYLTLKWMPEKATDIQYLQYCIVCQGYKAPRSHHCRKCNRCVMKMDHHCPWINTCVGHYNHGHFTAFLASAIGGCSVSFIILTSWITTVLSLKPLPFPPPEFYTIILVVFSIGASVGVVLAVGMLLSVQILAILRNRTEIEDWILQKSQCWRNDTDAKYIHPYSKGWLFNISQVLTWDCTPVGDGITWPVIDGCDQYTLTREQLAQKLDKRKKARIYRIVKAASGSKFPIGHGFGVFFHPLCTDESRIKLDVNDIVIVTRWKKYWLFGRKEQKEEEDGKSKCIRGWFPRPCAVEVIEKSVRLG
;
A
#
# COMPACT_ATOMS: atom_id res chain seq x y z
N MET A 1 -19.66 7.64 -9.77
CA MET A 1 -19.73 6.20 -10.13
C MET A 1 -20.63 5.42 -9.17
N ILE A 2 -20.23 5.20 -7.90
CA ILE A 2 -21.02 4.39 -6.93
C ILE A 2 -22.47 4.89 -6.76
N LYS A 3 -22.68 6.21 -6.66
CA LYS A 3 -24.03 6.80 -6.60
C LYS A 3 -24.93 6.37 -7.76
N PHE A 4 -24.40 6.27 -8.99
CA PHE A 4 -25.18 5.85 -10.15
C PHE A 4 -25.53 4.36 -10.05
N ILE A 5 -24.57 3.51 -9.67
CA ILE A 5 -24.82 2.08 -9.44
C ILE A 5 -25.95 1.92 -8.42
N THR A 6 -25.84 2.57 -7.26
CA THR A 6 -26.85 2.46 -6.19
C THR A 6 -28.22 2.94 -6.64
N LEU A 7 -28.32 4.12 -7.25
CA LEU A 7 -29.60 4.67 -7.69
C LEU A 7 -30.25 3.81 -8.79
N MET A 8 -29.46 3.34 -9.76
CA MET A 8 -29.98 2.48 -10.83
C MET A 8 -30.37 1.10 -10.31
N THR A 9 -29.62 0.51 -9.39
CA THR A 9 -30.00 -0.77 -8.77
C THR A 9 -31.31 -0.66 -7.99
N ILE A 10 -31.51 0.42 -7.23
CA ILE A 10 -32.78 0.68 -6.53
C ILE A 10 -33.92 0.86 -7.55
N HIS A 11 -33.72 1.67 -8.58
CA HIS A 11 -34.71 1.93 -9.62
C HIS A 11 -35.14 0.64 -10.35
N CYS A 12 -34.17 -0.12 -10.86
CA CYS A 12 -34.41 -1.36 -11.60
C CYS A 12 -35.02 -2.45 -10.71
N SER A 13 -34.56 -2.58 -9.46
CA SER A 13 -35.13 -3.56 -8.53
C SER A 13 -36.60 -3.25 -8.25
N ARG A 14 -36.99 -1.98 -8.07
CA ARG A 14 -38.38 -1.60 -7.81
C ARG A 14 -39.31 -1.81 -9.01
N GLN A 15 -38.79 -1.89 -10.23
CA GLN A 15 -39.58 -2.12 -11.43
C GLN A 15 -39.68 -3.61 -11.79
N TRP A 16 -38.53 -4.29 -11.89
CA TRP A 16 -38.48 -5.66 -12.40
C TRP A 16 -38.69 -6.70 -11.33
N TRP A 17 -38.16 -6.49 -10.12
CA TRP A 17 -38.28 -7.43 -9.02
C TRP A 17 -38.61 -6.72 -7.70
N PRO A 18 -39.83 -6.16 -7.58
CA PRO A 18 -40.23 -5.39 -6.42
C PRO A 18 -40.19 -6.24 -5.15
N PRO A 19 -39.72 -5.70 -4.01
CA PRO A 19 -39.54 -6.46 -2.78
C PRO A 19 -40.86 -7.02 -2.21
N GLN A 20 -42.00 -6.41 -2.54
CA GLN A 20 -43.32 -6.88 -2.08
C GLN A 20 -43.86 -8.10 -2.84
N ASP A 21 -43.30 -8.44 -4.00
CA ASP A 21 -43.88 -9.46 -4.89
C ASP A 21 -43.45 -10.88 -4.52
N SER A 22 -42.26 -11.06 -3.95
CA SER A 22 -41.77 -12.38 -3.53
C SER A 22 -40.66 -12.32 -2.49
N ILE A 23 -40.52 -13.38 -1.70
CA ILE A 23 -39.44 -13.50 -0.69
C ILE A 23 -38.05 -13.34 -1.31
N PRO A 24 -37.71 -13.98 -2.46
CA PRO A 24 -36.42 -13.77 -3.12
C PRO A 24 -36.17 -12.31 -3.58
N ALA A 25 -37.23 -11.57 -3.93
CA ALA A 25 -37.13 -10.15 -4.25
C ALA A 25 -36.74 -9.35 -3.01
N ALA A 26 -37.46 -9.58 -1.91
CA ALA A 26 -37.22 -8.92 -0.64
C ALA A 26 -35.82 -9.22 -0.11
N THR A 27 -35.37 -10.47 -0.18
CA THR A 27 -34.03 -10.86 0.29
C THR A 27 -32.93 -10.23 -0.54
N SER A 28 -33.06 -10.20 -1.89
CA SER A 28 -32.07 -9.58 -2.77
C SER A 28 -31.98 -8.06 -2.55
N PHE A 29 -33.13 -7.40 -2.38
CA PHE A 29 -33.22 -5.98 -2.09
C PHE A 29 -32.60 -5.65 -0.73
N LEU A 30 -32.97 -6.38 0.33
CA LEU A 30 -32.40 -6.22 1.67
C LEU A 30 -30.90 -6.49 1.70
N LEU A 31 -30.45 -7.56 1.03
CA LEU A 31 -29.03 -7.90 0.91
C LEU A 31 -28.24 -6.75 0.27
N PHE A 32 -28.77 -6.14 -0.79
CA PHE A 32 -28.14 -4.99 -1.43
C PHE A 32 -27.97 -3.80 -0.46
N PHE A 33 -29.02 -3.46 0.31
CA PHE A 33 -28.94 -2.38 1.30
C PHE A 33 -27.99 -2.69 2.45
N ILE A 34 -28.01 -3.93 2.96
CA ILE A 34 -27.09 -4.37 4.01
C ILE A 34 -25.65 -4.25 3.53
N LEU A 35 -25.32 -4.78 2.35
CA LEU A 35 -23.96 -4.72 1.80
C LEU A 35 -23.53 -3.28 1.50
N SER A 36 -24.43 -2.43 1.01
CA SER A 36 -24.16 -1.00 0.78
C SER A 36 -23.92 -0.26 2.10
N GLY A 37 -24.72 -0.56 3.13
CA GLY A 37 -24.57 -0.01 4.47
C GLY A 37 -23.26 -0.44 5.13
N LEU A 38 -22.91 -1.73 5.05
CA LEU A 38 -21.64 -2.28 5.54
C LEU A 38 -20.45 -1.67 4.81
N THR A 39 -20.55 -1.47 3.50
CA THR A 39 -19.50 -0.81 2.71
C THR A 39 -19.23 0.60 3.23
N LEU A 40 -20.29 1.38 3.45
CA LEU A 40 -20.16 2.74 3.97
C LEU A 40 -19.63 2.75 5.41
N PHE A 41 -20.18 1.88 6.27
CA PHE A 41 -19.75 1.74 7.66
C PHE A 41 -18.26 1.43 7.76
N HIS A 42 -17.80 0.36 7.11
CA HIS A 42 -16.40 -0.04 7.16
C HIS A 42 -15.46 0.94 6.46
N PHE A 43 -15.91 1.63 5.41
CA PHE A 43 -15.14 2.72 4.80
C PHE A 43 -14.91 3.86 5.81
N ILE A 44 -15.94 4.28 6.52
CA ILE A 44 -15.85 5.34 7.54
C ILE A 44 -14.99 4.87 8.71
N SER A 45 -15.23 3.67 9.26
CA SER A 45 -14.43 3.12 10.36
C SER A 45 -12.96 2.96 9.98
N ALA A 46 -12.64 2.54 8.75
CA ALA A 46 -11.26 2.44 8.31
C ALA A 46 -10.52 3.80 8.30
N ILE A 47 -11.26 4.91 8.14
CA ILE A 47 -10.74 6.28 8.19
C ILE A 47 -10.65 6.79 9.63
N VAL A 48 -11.71 6.61 10.41
CA VAL A 48 -11.87 7.20 11.76
C VAL A 48 -10.96 6.53 12.78
N GLU A 49 -11.00 5.20 12.89
CA GLU A 49 -10.09 4.43 13.75
C GLU A 49 -8.65 4.59 13.28
N GLY A 50 -8.47 4.64 11.96
CA GLY A 50 -7.18 4.83 11.32
C GLY A 50 -6.20 3.67 11.55
N PRO A 51 -4.94 3.82 11.11
CA PRO A 51 -4.00 2.69 11.08
C PRO A 51 -3.40 2.28 12.43
N GLY A 52 -3.56 3.11 13.46
CA GLY A 52 -2.79 3.01 14.70
C GLY A 52 -1.38 3.59 14.53
N TYR A 53 -1.13 4.73 15.17
CA TYR A 53 0.17 5.39 15.15
C TYR A 53 0.94 5.09 16.44
N LEU A 54 2.26 4.90 16.31
CA LEU A 54 3.13 4.95 17.49
C LEU A 54 3.14 6.37 18.08
N THR A 55 3.30 6.45 19.39
CA THR A 55 3.55 7.71 20.10
C THR A 55 4.82 8.38 19.57
N LEU A 56 4.86 9.71 19.60
CA LEU A 56 6.09 10.42 19.26
C LEU A 56 7.16 10.06 20.29
N LYS A 57 8.42 9.97 19.86
CA LYS A 57 9.54 9.55 20.71
C LYS A 57 9.33 8.18 21.38
N TRP A 58 8.56 7.29 20.77
CA TRP A 58 8.37 5.93 21.28
C TRP A 58 9.72 5.24 21.51
N MET A 59 9.84 4.54 22.64
CA MET A 59 11.01 3.77 23.05
C MET A 59 10.55 2.38 23.51
N PRO A 60 11.39 1.34 23.34
CA PRO A 60 11.10 0.02 23.90
C PRO A 60 11.12 0.08 25.43
N GLU A 61 10.34 -0.78 26.08
CA GLU A 61 10.32 -0.89 27.55
C GLU A 61 11.69 -1.25 28.12
N LYS A 62 12.42 -2.14 27.42
CA LYS A 62 13.79 -2.53 27.77
C LYS A 62 14.79 -1.74 26.92
N ALA A 63 15.66 -0.99 27.57
CA ALA A 63 16.71 -0.22 26.89
C ALA A 63 17.66 -1.10 26.05
N THR A 64 17.86 -2.36 26.45
CA THR A 64 18.67 -3.35 25.70
C THR A 64 18.14 -3.63 24.30
N ASP A 65 16.86 -3.39 24.05
CA ASP A 65 16.20 -3.74 22.79
C ASP A 65 16.43 -2.68 21.70
N ILE A 66 16.91 -1.50 22.09
CA ILE A 66 17.26 -0.39 21.18
C ILE A 66 18.19 -0.86 20.06
N GLN A 67 19.15 -1.74 20.36
CA GLN A 67 20.12 -2.24 19.37
C GLN A 67 19.48 -3.02 18.22
N TYR A 68 18.27 -3.55 18.43
CA TYR A 68 17.54 -4.32 17.42
C TYR A 68 16.54 -3.49 16.62
N LEU A 69 16.38 -2.21 16.96
CA LEU A 69 15.34 -1.35 16.42
C LEU A 69 15.90 -0.26 15.52
N GLN A 70 15.04 0.22 14.63
CA GLN A 70 15.38 1.33 13.74
C GLN A 70 14.90 2.65 14.31
N TYR A 71 15.77 3.64 14.32
CA TYR A 71 15.38 4.99 14.70
C TYR A 71 14.66 5.73 13.56
N CYS A 72 13.59 6.44 13.89
CA CYS A 72 12.88 7.36 13.01
C CYS A 72 13.19 8.80 13.42
N ILE A 73 13.96 9.50 12.58
CA ILE A 73 14.35 10.89 12.82
C ILE A 73 13.13 11.82 12.90
N VAL A 74 12.13 11.60 12.03
CA VAL A 74 10.93 12.47 11.94
C VAL A 74 10.06 12.35 13.19
N CYS A 75 9.83 11.12 13.68
CA CYS A 75 9.05 10.90 14.89
C CYS A 75 9.90 11.01 16.18
N GLN A 76 11.22 11.22 16.04
CA GLN A 76 12.21 11.24 17.12
C GLN A 76 12.17 10.02 18.06
N GLY A 77 11.79 8.85 17.55
CA GLY A 77 11.62 7.62 18.32
C GLY A 77 12.01 6.37 17.54
N TYR A 78 12.04 5.24 18.22
CA TYR A 78 12.27 3.94 17.59
C TYR A 78 11.00 3.44 16.88
N LYS A 79 11.20 2.55 15.92
CA LYS A 79 10.12 1.83 15.26
C LYS A 79 9.93 0.52 16.00
N ALA A 80 8.77 0.32 16.62
CA ALA A 80 8.35 -0.97 17.13
C ALA A 80 8.39 -2.07 16.02
N PRO A 81 8.47 -3.36 16.39
CA PRO A 81 8.35 -4.45 15.42
C PRO A 81 7.16 -4.28 14.47
N ARG A 82 7.37 -4.57 13.18
CA ARG A 82 6.38 -4.40 12.08
C ARG A 82 5.92 -2.96 11.82
N SER A 83 6.44 -1.95 12.54
CA SER A 83 6.07 -0.55 12.31
C SER A 83 6.95 0.13 11.27
N HIS A 84 6.34 1.00 10.47
CA HIS A 84 7.05 1.76 9.45
C HIS A 84 6.60 3.21 9.39
N HIS A 85 7.51 4.10 8.99
CA HIS A 85 7.21 5.53 8.88
C HIS A 85 6.60 5.81 7.51
N CYS A 86 5.34 6.25 7.51
CA CYS A 86 4.68 6.73 6.30
C CYS A 86 4.96 8.22 6.12
N ARG A 87 5.55 8.61 4.99
CA ARG A 87 5.83 10.02 4.68
C ARG A 87 4.56 10.84 4.46
N LYS A 88 3.50 10.23 3.91
CA LYS A 88 2.22 10.89 3.64
C LYS A 88 1.46 11.19 4.94
N CYS A 89 1.43 10.22 5.86
CA CYS A 89 0.84 10.41 7.19
C CYS A 89 1.78 11.14 8.17
N ASN A 90 3.05 11.33 7.81
CA ASN A 90 4.11 11.91 8.64
C ASN A 90 4.25 11.30 10.05
N ARG A 91 3.98 9.99 10.17
CA ARG A 91 3.96 9.24 11.44
C ARG A 91 4.44 7.80 11.24
N CYS A 92 4.92 7.19 12.32
CA CYS A 92 5.15 5.76 12.37
C CYS A 92 3.83 5.04 12.59
N VAL A 93 3.51 4.11 11.69
CA VAL A 93 2.28 3.31 11.69
C VAL A 93 2.61 1.91 12.20
N MET A 94 1.81 1.42 13.15
CA MET A 94 1.89 0.05 13.67
C MET A 94 1.41 -0.95 12.61
N LYS A 95 2.14 -2.07 12.45
CA LYS A 95 1.87 -3.10 11.43
C LYS A 95 1.52 -2.49 10.06
N MET A 96 2.35 -1.55 9.60
CA MET A 96 2.04 -0.80 8.37
C MET A 96 2.01 -1.74 7.17
N ASP A 97 0.87 -1.78 6.48
CA ASP A 97 0.74 -2.47 5.20
C ASP A 97 1.11 -1.52 4.07
N HIS A 98 0.24 -0.56 3.77
CA HIS A 98 0.46 0.44 2.74
C HIS A 98 -0.22 1.77 3.09
N HIS A 99 0.09 2.81 2.32
CA HIS A 99 -0.71 4.04 2.34
C HIS A 99 -1.74 3.98 1.22
N CYS A 100 -3.01 3.96 1.58
CA CYS A 100 -4.10 3.83 0.63
C CYS A 100 -4.65 5.22 0.27
N PRO A 101 -4.55 5.66 -1.00
CA PRO A 101 -5.08 6.96 -1.42
C PRO A 101 -6.60 7.05 -1.29
N TRP A 102 -7.32 5.92 -1.37
CA TRP A 102 -8.78 5.87 -1.40
C TRP A 102 -9.43 6.21 -0.05
N ILE A 103 -8.79 5.81 1.05
CA ILE A 103 -9.20 6.18 2.42
C ILE A 103 -8.36 7.34 2.97
N ASN A 104 -7.46 7.90 2.15
CA ASN A 104 -6.54 8.98 2.51
C ASN A 104 -5.80 8.77 3.84
N THR A 105 -5.49 7.52 4.16
CA THR A 105 -4.76 7.13 5.38
C THR A 105 -3.99 5.84 5.14
N CYS A 106 -3.18 5.42 6.09
CA CYS A 106 -2.54 4.11 6.03
C CYS A 106 -3.53 2.99 6.38
N VAL A 107 -3.27 1.82 5.83
CA VAL A 107 -3.78 0.56 6.37
C VAL A 107 -2.71 0.01 7.31
N GLY A 108 -3.09 -0.23 8.56
CA GLY A 108 -2.21 -0.66 9.63
C GLY A 108 -2.97 -1.50 10.65
N HIS A 109 -2.38 -1.69 11.84
CA HIS A 109 -2.91 -2.59 12.87
C HIS A 109 -4.40 -2.39 13.18
N TYR A 110 -4.82 -1.15 13.44
CA TYR A 110 -6.16 -0.88 13.97
C TYR A 110 -7.28 -0.84 12.93
N ASN A 111 -6.98 -0.60 11.64
CA ASN A 111 -8.00 -0.54 10.59
C ASN A 111 -7.89 -1.65 9.54
N HIS A 112 -6.98 -2.63 9.68
CA HIS A 112 -6.81 -3.70 8.68
C HIS A 112 -8.08 -4.54 8.50
N GLY A 113 -8.76 -4.87 9.61
CA GLY A 113 -10.04 -5.59 9.60
C GLY A 113 -11.12 -4.80 8.85
N HIS A 114 -11.36 -3.55 9.26
CA HIS A 114 -12.32 -2.66 8.60
C HIS A 114 -12.01 -2.44 7.11
N PHE A 115 -10.74 -2.24 6.76
CA PHE A 115 -10.35 -2.09 5.35
C PHE A 115 -10.68 -3.35 4.54
N THR A 116 -10.41 -4.54 5.08
CA THR A 116 -10.72 -5.81 4.39
C THR A 116 -12.23 -6.04 4.26
N ALA A 117 -13.00 -5.76 5.32
CA ALA A 117 -14.46 -5.85 5.32
C ALA A 117 -15.11 -4.84 4.36
N PHE A 118 -14.55 -3.63 4.24
CA PHE A 118 -14.93 -2.64 3.24
C PHE A 118 -14.77 -3.18 1.81
N LEU A 119 -13.63 -3.79 1.48
CA LEU A 119 -13.41 -4.37 0.15
C LEU A 119 -14.40 -5.52 -0.13
N ALA A 120 -14.61 -6.42 0.84
CA ALA A 120 -15.51 -7.56 0.70
C ALA A 120 -16.97 -7.14 0.51
N SER A 121 -17.46 -6.21 1.33
CA SER A 121 -18.82 -5.67 1.22
C SER A 121 -19.04 -4.89 -0.07
N ALA A 122 -18.04 -4.13 -0.55
CA ALA A 122 -18.11 -3.42 -1.83
C ALA A 122 -18.25 -4.39 -3.02
N ILE A 123 -17.47 -5.47 -3.03
CA ILE A 123 -17.56 -6.52 -4.06
C ILE A 123 -18.92 -7.20 -4.01
N GLY A 124 -19.39 -7.57 -2.82
CA GLY A 124 -20.71 -8.17 -2.62
C GLY A 124 -21.83 -7.28 -3.15
N GLY A 125 -21.86 -6.01 -2.74
CA GLY A 125 -22.90 -5.05 -3.16
C GLY A 125 -22.90 -4.80 -4.67
N CYS A 126 -21.72 -4.69 -5.29
CA CYS A 126 -21.60 -4.53 -6.74
C CYS A 126 -21.97 -5.82 -7.51
N SER A 127 -21.72 -7.00 -6.93
CA SER A 127 -22.12 -8.28 -7.53
C SER A 127 -23.64 -8.44 -7.54
N VAL A 128 -24.31 -8.09 -6.44
CA VAL A 128 -25.78 -8.05 -6.37
C VAL A 128 -26.34 -7.02 -7.35
N SER A 129 -25.73 -5.83 -7.41
CA SER A 129 -26.11 -4.78 -8.38
C SER A 129 -26.00 -5.27 -9.82
N PHE A 130 -24.90 -5.95 -10.16
CA PHE A 130 -24.68 -6.51 -11.49
C PHE A 130 -25.78 -7.51 -11.87
N ILE A 131 -26.16 -8.41 -10.96
CA ILE A 131 -27.22 -9.40 -11.21
C ILE A 131 -28.57 -8.71 -11.45
N ILE A 132 -28.96 -7.76 -10.58
CA ILE A 132 -30.23 -7.03 -10.69
C ILE A 132 -30.30 -6.24 -12.00
N LEU A 133 -29.26 -5.47 -12.31
CA LEU A 133 -29.21 -4.63 -13.51
C LEU A 133 -29.19 -5.46 -14.79
N THR A 134 -28.44 -6.57 -14.81
CA THR A 134 -28.40 -7.50 -15.95
C THR A 134 -29.76 -8.17 -16.14
N SER A 135 -30.42 -8.59 -15.07
CA SER A 135 -31.75 -9.17 -15.16
C SER A 135 -32.76 -8.16 -15.74
N TRP A 136 -32.76 -6.92 -15.23
CA TRP A 136 -33.62 -5.85 -15.74
C TRP A 136 -33.40 -5.57 -17.23
N ILE A 137 -32.14 -5.42 -17.68
CA ILE A 137 -31.88 -5.12 -19.10
C ILE A 137 -32.25 -6.30 -20.00
N THR A 138 -32.03 -7.54 -19.56
CA THR A 138 -32.46 -8.72 -20.34
C THR A 138 -33.97 -8.78 -20.53
N THR A 139 -34.75 -8.38 -19.52
CA THR A 139 -36.20 -8.27 -19.65
C THR A 139 -36.59 -7.21 -20.66
N VAL A 140 -36.02 -6.01 -20.54
CA VAL A 140 -36.30 -4.91 -21.48
C VAL A 140 -36.01 -5.32 -22.92
N LEU A 141 -34.94 -6.08 -23.14
CA LEU A 141 -34.55 -6.58 -24.46
C LEU A 141 -35.31 -7.84 -24.91
N SER A 142 -36.04 -8.52 -24.03
CA SER A 142 -36.70 -9.80 -24.35
C SER A 142 -37.93 -9.68 -25.27
N LEU A 143 -38.32 -8.45 -25.64
CA LEU A 143 -39.49 -8.11 -26.47
C LEU A 143 -40.84 -8.66 -25.94
N LYS A 144 -40.85 -9.22 -24.73
CA LYS A 144 -42.07 -9.63 -24.01
C LYS A 144 -42.79 -8.39 -23.47
N PRO A 145 -44.10 -8.47 -23.20
CA PRO A 145 -44.82 -7.41 -22.51
C PRO A 145 -44.11 -7.06 -21.20
N LEU A 146 -43.72 -5.79 -21.04
CA LEU A 146 -43.02 -5.34 -19.85
C LEU A 146 -44.02 -5.20 -18.68
N PRO A 147 -43.62 -5.57 -17.46
CA PRO A 147 -44.46 -5.35 -16.27
C PRO A 147 -44.46 -3.89 -15.79
N PHE A 148 -43.74 -3.00 -16.48
CA PHE A 148 -43.55 -1.58 -16.14
C PHE A 148 -43.55 -0.71 -17.41
N PRO A 149 -43.78 0.62 -17.28
CA PRO A 149 -43.75 1.52 -18.43
C PRO A 149 -42.40 1.48 -19.17
N PRO A 150 -42.40 1.67 -20.50
CA PRO A 150 -41.18 1.59 -21.30
C PRO A 150 -40.13 2.57 -20.77
N PRO A 151 -38.89 2.11 -20.54
CA PRO A 151 -37.85 2.97 -19.98
C PRO A 151 -37.43 4.05 -20.96
N GLU A 152 -37.13 5.23 -20.42
CA GLU A 152 -36.52 6.31 -21.20
C GLU A 152 -35.12 5.90 -21.69
N PHE A 153 -34.72 6.45 -22.84
CA PHE A 153 -33.41 6.18 -23.44
C PHE A 153 -32.24 6.47 -22.49
N TYR A 154 -32.34 7.55 -21.71
CA TYR A 154 -31.37 7.92 -20.68
C TYR A 154 -31.21 6.85 -19.59
N THR A 155 -32.31 6.24 -19.14
CA THR A 155 -32.29 5.18 -18.13
C THR A 155 -31.51 3.97 -18.63
N ILE A 156 -31.72 3.59 -19.89
CA ILE A 156 -30.97 2.49 -20.52
C ILE A 156 -29.47 2.79 -20.54
N ILE A 157 -29.07 4.01 -20.94
CA ILE A 157 -27.65 4.43 -20.94
C ILE A 157 -27.07 4.32 -19.52
N LEU A 158 -27.77 4.82 -18.51
CA LEU A 158 -27.30 4.77 -17.13
C LEU A 158 -27.19 3.35 -16.59
N VAL A 159 -28.13 2.46 -16.95
CA VAL A 159 -28.08 1.04 -16.56
C VAL A 159 -26.88 0.35 -17.20
N VAL A 160 -26.65 0.55 -18.51
CA VAL A 160 -25.48 -0.01 -19.21
C VAL A 160 -24.17 0.50 -18.60
N PHE A 161 -24.09 1.80 -18.32
CA PHE A 161 -22.95 2.39 -17.61
C PHE A 161 -22.76 1.77 -16.21
N SER A 162 -23.85 1.58 -15.46
CA SER A 162 -23.83 1.01 -14.11
C SER A 162 -23.42 -0.46 -14.10
N ILE A 163 -23.83 -1.25 -15.10
CA ILE A 163 -23.35 -2.63 -15.31
C ILE A 163 -21.84 -2.63 -15.55
N GLY A 164 -21.35 -1.83 -16.50
CA GLY A 164 -19.93 -1.73 -16.80
C GLY A 164 -19.10 -1.27 -15.59
N ALA A 165 -19.59 -0.28 -14.85
CA ALA A 165 -18.96 0.20 -13.63
C ALA A 165 -18.95 -0.87 -12.51
N SER A 166 -20.03 -1.64 -12.36
CA SER A 166 -20.11 -2.73 -11.37
C SER A 166 -19.11 -3.83 -11.68
N VAL A 167 -18.98 -4.24 -12.95
CA VAL A 167 -17.96 -5.20 -13.40
C VAL A 167 -16.55 -4.66 -13.13
N GLY A 168 -16.28 -3.40 -13.46
CA GLY A 168 -15.00 -2.76 -13.20
C GLY A 168 -14.62 -2.77 -11.71
N VAL A 169 -15.58 -2.48 -10.83
CA VAL A 169 -15.36 -2.56 -9.37
C VAL A 169 -15.11 -3.99 -8.92
N VAL A 170 -15.94 -4.96 -9.33
CA VAL A 170 -15.77 -6.36 -8.94
C VAL A 170 -14.41 -6.90 -9.35
N LEU A 171 -13.93 -6.58 -10.56
CA LEU A 171 -12.62 -7.03 -11.03
C LEU A 171 -11.46 -6.32 -10.32
N ALA A 172 -11.47 -4.99 -10.28
CA ALA A 172 -10.36 -4.21 -9.73
C ALA A 172 -10.27 -4.34 -8.20
N VAL A 173 -11.39 -4.17 -7.50
CA VAL A 173 -11.45 -4.32 -6.03
C VAL A 173 -11.32 -5.79 -5.64
N GLY A 174 -11.82 -6.73 -6.46
CA GLY A 174 -11.64 -8.18 -6.27
C GLY A 174 -10.17 -8.62 -6.30
N MET A 175 -9.39 -8.08 -7.24
CA MET A 175 -7.94 -8.30 -7.27
C MET A 175 -7.27 -7.76 -6.00
N LEU A 176 -7.64 -6.55 -5.56
CA LEU A 176 -7.10 -5.95 -4.34
C LEU A 176 -7.46 -6.78 -3.10
N LEU A 177 -8.71 -7.24 -2.98
CA LEU A 177 -9.15 -8.11 -1.88
C LEU A 177 -8.37 -9.43 -1.90
N SER A 178 -8.15 -10.03 -3.07
CA SER A 178 -7.41 -11.29 -3.19
C SER A 178 -5.98 -11.15 -2.69
N VAL A 179 -5.30 -10.04 -3.02
CA VAL A 179 -3.97 -9.73 -2.49
C VAL A 179 -4.00 -9.59 -0.97
N GLN A 180 -4.98 -8.86 -0.42
CA GLN A 180 -5.12 -8.66 1.02
C GLN A 180 -5.43 -9.96 1.78
N ILE A 181 -6.31 -10.82 1.25
CA ILE A 181 -6.61 -12.11 1.85
C ILE A 181 -5.37 -13.01 1.83
N LEU A 182 -4.60 -13.04 0.74
CA LEU A 182 -3.35 -13.80 0.69
C LEU A 182 -2.30 -13.28 1.69
N ALA A 183 -2.21 -11.96 1.85
CA ALA A 183 -1.35 -11.32 2.83
C ALA A 183 -1.74 -11.70 4.27
N ILE A 184 -3.05 -11.68 4.58
CA ILE A 184 -3.61 -12.11 5.87
C ILE A 184 -3.34 -13.60 6.10
N LEU A 185 -3.61 -14.47 5.13
CA LEU A 185 -3.38 -15.92 5.23
C LEU A 185 -1.92 -16.25 5.55
N ARG A 186 -0.97 -15.47 5.04
CA ARG A 186 0.46 -15.61 5.28
C ARG A 186 0.96 -14.85 6.52
N ASN A 187 0.10 -14.02 7.13
CA ASN A 187 0.42 -13.03 8.17
C ASN A 187 1.62 -12.15 7.80
N ARG A 188 1.58 -11.59 6.59
CA ARG A 188 2.62 -10.72 6.05
C ARG A 188 2.00 -9.43 5.54
N THR A 189 2.67 -8.32 5.76
CA THR A 189 2.36 -7.05 5.09
C THR A 189 3.08 -6.94 3.75
N GLU A 190 2.65 -6.02 2.89
CA GLU A 190 3.35 -5.73 1.62
C GLU A 190 4.83 -5.39 1.85
N ILE A 191 5.11 -4.65 2.93
CA ILE A 191 6.48 -4.27 3.30
C ILE A 191 7.29 -5.51 3.74
N GLU A 192 6.68 -6.42 4.49
CA GLU A 192 7.30 -7.67 4.94
C GLU A 192 7.60 -8.61 3.78
N ASP A 193 6.67 -8.77 2.85
CA ASP A 193 6.88 -9.58 1.64
C ASP A 193 8.06 -9.05 0.82
N TRP A 194 8.22 -7.73 0.71
CA TRP A 194 9.39 -7.14 0.04
C TRP A 194 10.71 -7.37 0.79
N ILE A 195 10.70 -7.33 2.12
CA ILE A 195 11.89 -7.66 2.94
C ILE A 195 12.28 -9.13 2.74
N LEU A 196 11.30 -10.02 2.72
CA LEU A 196 11.50 -11.45 2.49
C LEU A 196 12.05 -11.75 1.11
N GLN A 197 11.45 -11.20 0.05
CA GLN A 197 11.92 -11.40 -1.32
C GLN A 197 13.41 -11.03 -1.46
N LYS A 198 13.83 -9.95 -0.80
CA LYS A 198 15.24 -9.54 -0.77
C LYS A 198 16.15 -10.47 -0.01
N SER A 199 15.70 -10.96 1.14
CA SER A 199 16.47 -11.91 1.94
C SER A 199 16.78 -13.17 1.13
N GLN A 200 15.83 -13.64 0.32
CA GLN A 200 16.00 -14.81 -0.55
C GLN A 200 17.03 -14.55 -1.67
N CYS A 201 16.92 -13.44 -2.39
CA CYS A 201 17.83 -13.16 -3.51
C CYS A 201 19.31 -13.14 -3.14
N TRP A 202 19.68 -12.73 -1.91
CA TRP A 202 21.08 -12.56 -1.53
C TRP A 202 21.60 -13.75 -0.73
N ARG A 203 20.71 -14.52 -0.09
CA ARG A 203 21.07 -15.76 0.58
C ARG A 203 21.07 -16.96 -0.35
N ASN A 204 20.79 -16.81 -1.65
CA ASN A 204 21.02 -17.89 -2.61
C ASN A 204 22.48 -18.40 -2.60
N ASP A 205 23.42 -17.58 -2.12
CA ASP A 205 24.83 -17.95 -1.96
C ASP A 205 25.15 -18.61 -0.60
N THR A 206 24.17 -18.73 0.31
CA THR A 206 24.30 -19.32 1.66
C THR A 206 23.17 -20.29 1.95
N ASP A 207 23.42 -21.54 2.37
CA ASP A 207 22.36 -22.54 2.65
C ASP A 207 21.34 -22.16 3.76
N ALA A 208 21.52 -21.01 4.43
CA ALA A 208 20.65 -20.55 5.52
C ALA A 208 19.38 -19.83 5.02
N LYS A 209 18.28 -20.58 4.85
CA LYS A 209 16.95 -20.03 4.53
C LYS A 209 16.42 -19.13 5.66
N TYR A 210 16.02 -17.90 5.34
CA TYR A 210 15.36 -17.00 6.30
C TYR A 210 13.94 -17.49 6.60
N ILE A 211 13.60 -17.57 7.89
CA ILE A 211 12.28 -18.01 8.38
C ILE A 211 11.49 -16.77 8.84
N HIS A 212 10.27 -16.63 8.35
CA HIS A 212 9.39 -15.52 8.70
C HIS A 212 8.73 -15.76 10.07
N PRO A 213 8.82 -14.83 11.04
CA PRO A 213 8.50 -15.13 12.44
C PRO A 213 7.00 -15.17 12.78
N TYR A 214 6.12 -14.55 12.00
CA TYR A 214 4.73 -14.29 12.43
C TYR A 214 3.67 -15.28 11.91
N SER A 215 4.03 -16.22 11.04
CA SER A 215 3.04 -17.14 10.43
C SER A 215 2.91 -18.44 11.24
N LYS A 216 1.86 -18.56 12.07
CA LYS A 216 1.60 -19.75 12.92
C LYS A 216 0.50 -20.69 12.38
N GLY A 217 0.07 -20.49 11.14
CA GLY A 217 -0.99 -21.28 10.47
C GLY A 217 -2.14 -20.39 10.01
N TRP A 218 -2.84 -20.81 8.96
CA TRP A 218 -3.82 -19.95 8.27
C TRP A 218 -4.99 -19.51 9.17
N LEU A 219 -5.53 -20.40 10.02
CA LEU A 219 -6.60 -20.07 10.97
C LEU A 219 -6.16 -19.02 11.99
N PHE A 220 -4.98 -19.21 12.57
CA PHE A 220 -4.39 -18.25 13.51
C PHE A 220 -4.15 -16.91 12.83
N ASN A 221 -3.59 -16.93 11.63
CA ASN A 221 -3.27 -15.72 10.87
C ASN A 221 -4.54 -14.92 10.51
N ILE A 222 -5.63 -15.59 10.15
CA ILE A 222 -6.94 -14.96 9.91
C ILE A 222 -7.47 -14.31 11.19
N SER A 223 -7.46 -15.03 12.32
CA SER A 223 -8.03 -14.51 13.58
C SER A 223 -7.29 -13.29 14.13
N GLN A 224 -6.05 -13.04 13.70
CA GLN A 224 -5.31 -11.81 14.04
C GLN A 224 -5.84 -10.55 13.33
N VAL A 225 -6.64 -10.67 12.28
CA VAL A 225 -7.09 -9.53 11.45
C VAL A 225 -8.61 -9.52 11.24
N LEU A 226 -9.19 -10.68 10.93
CA LEU A 226 -10.61 -10.83 10.61
C LEU A 226 -11.37 -11.33 11.85
N THR A 227 -11.53 -10.44 12.81
CA THR A 227 -12.43 -10.62 13.96
C THR A 227 -13.86 -10.23 13.57
N TRP A 228 -14.84 -10.72 14.31
CA TRP A 228 -16.27 -10.46 14.03
C TRP A 228 -16.62 -8.97 13.98
N ASP A 229 -16.05 -8.19 14.88
CA ASP A 229 -16.25 -6.74 15.02
C ASP A 229 -15.13 -5.91 14.36
N CYS A 230 -14.20 -6.57 13.64
CA CYS A 230 -12.99 -5.97 13.10
C CYS A 230 -12.06 -5.33 14.15
N THR A 231 -12.20 -5.69 15.44
CA THR A 231 -11.27 -5.23 16.47
C THR A 231 -9.88 -5.85 16.28
N PRO A 232 -8.83 -5.05 16.43
CA PRO A 232 -7.45 -5.51 16.29
C PRO A 232 -7.05 -6.38 17.49
N VAL A 233 -6.45 -7.54 17.23
CA VAL A 233 -5.94 -8.43 18.28
C VAL A 233 -4.53 -8.00 18.71
N GLY A 234 -4.36 -7.67 19.98
CA GLY A 234 -3.06 -7.29 20.56
C GLY A 234 -2.76 -5.79 20.53
N ASP A 235 -1.63 -5.42 21.12
CA ASP A 235 -1.23 -4.02 21.36
C ASP A 235 -0.69 -3.29 20.11
N GLY A 236 -0.32 -4.02 19.05
CA GLY A 236 0.30 -3.47 17.84
C GLY A 236 1.82 -3.28 17.93
N ILE A 237 2.44 -3.73 19.02
CA ILE A 237 3.87 -3.60 19.33
C ILE A 237 4.50 -4.99 19.51
N THR A 238 3.86 -5.84 20.30
CA THR A 238 4.27 -7.21 20.59
C THR A 238 3.44 -8.18 19.77
N TRP A 239 4.12 -9.17 19.17
CA TRP A 239 3.50 -10.08 18.21
C TRP A 239 3.74 -11.53 18.57
N PRO A 240 2.76 -12.42 18.38
CA PRO A 240 2.99 -13.85 18.52
C PRO A 240 3.99 -14.32 17.45
N VAL A 241 5.08 -14.94 17.90
CA VAL A 241 6.12 -15.50 17.03
C VAL A 241 6.13 -17.03 17.07
N ILE A 242 6.70 -17.65 16.04
CA ILE A 242 7.00 -19.09 15.99
C ILE A 242 8.20 -19.44 16.89
N ASP A 243 8.31 -20.71 17.27
CA ASP A 243 9.42 -21.20 18.08
C ASP A 243 10.76 -21.04 17.32
N GLY A 244 11.79 -20.59 18.02
CA GLY A 244 13.10 -20.28 17.45
C GLY A 244 13.23 -18.87 16.84
N CYS A 245 12.16 -18.08 16.83
CA CYS A 245 12.20 -16.65 16.48
C CYS A 245 11.95 -15.76 17.69
N ASP A 246 12.42 -14.52 17.61
CA ASP A 246 12.15 -13.44 18.58
C ASP A 246 11.37 -12.28 17.92
N GLN A 247 10.92 -11.31 18.73
CA GLN A 247 10.18 -10.12 18.26
C GLN A 247 10.95 -9.31 17.21
N TYR A 248 12.27 -9.41 17.24
CA TYR A 248 13.18 -8.56 16.48
C TYR A 248 13.79 -9.28 15.28
N THR A 249 13.42 -10.52 15.01
CA THR A 249 14.03 -11.37 13.98
C THR A 249 13.89 -10.73 12.59
N LEU A 250 12.72 -10.16 12.29
CA LEU A 250 12.50 -9.38 11.08
C LEU A 250 13.25 -8.05 11.09
N THR A 251 13.26 -7.35 12.21
CA THR A 251 13.91 -6.04 12.33
C THR A 251 15.42 -6.14 12.17
N ARG A 252 16.05 -7.19 12.73
CA ARG A 252 17.47 -7.52 12.59
C ARG A 252 17.83 -7.82 11.14
N GLU A 253 17.01 -8.61 10.44
CA GLU A 253 17.19 -8.85 9.00
C GLU A 253 17.09 -7.52 8.22
N GLN A 254 16.11 -6.68 8.51
CA GLN A 254 15.96 -5.39 7.86
C GLN A 254 17.13 -4.43 8.16
N LEU A 255 17.70 -4.47 9.37
CA LEU A 255 18.91 -3.73 9.74
C LEU A 255 20.12 -4.24 8.97
N ALA A 256 20.32 -5.56 8.87
CA ALA A 256 21.39 -6.17 8.10
C ALA A 256 21.33 -5.77 6.62
N GLN A 257 20.14 -5.84 6.00
CA GLN A 257 19.92 -5.40 4.62
C GLN A 257 20.25 -3.90 4.41
N LYS A 258 19.97 -3.06 5.41
CA LYS A 258 20.31 -1.63 5.36
C LYS A 258 21.80 -1.37 5.54
N LEU A 259 22.46 -2.11 6.42
CA LEU A 259 23.90 -2.04 6.61
C LEU A 259 24.64 -2.46 5.34
N ASP A 260 24.24 -3.57 4.73
CA ASP A 260 24.79 -4.02 3.43
C ASP A 260 24.57 -2.97 2.34
N LYS A 261 23.36 -2.41 2.24
CA LYS A 261 23.09 -1.30 1.31
C LYS A 261 23.98 -0.09 1.53
N ARG A 262 24.37 0.21 2.77
CA ARG A 262 25.33 1.29 3.09
C ARG A 262 26.76 0.91 2.69
N LYS A 263 27.18 -0.34 2.90
CA LYS A 263 28.49 -0.83 2.46
C LYS A 263 28.66 -0.80 0.95
N LYS A 264 27.58 -1.10 0.20
CA LYS A 264 27.54 -1.04 -1.27
C LYS A 264 27.28 0.36 -1.82
N ALA A 265 27.12 1.37 -0.96
CA ALA A 265 26.92 2.74 -1.41
C ALA A 265 28.22 3.24 -2.05
N ARG A 266 28.08 3.98 -3.15
CA ARG A 266 29.19 4.51 -3.92
C ARG A 266 29.10 6.03 -3.97
N ILE A 267 30.25 6.68 -3.95
CA ILE A 267 30.34 8.14 -3.98
C ILE A 267 30.41 8.57 -5.44
N TYR A 268 29.57 9.53 -5.81
CA TYR A 268 29.54 10.12 -7.14
C TYR A 268 29.74 11.62 -7.04
N ARG A 269 30.56 12.17 -7.93
CA ARG A 269 30.72 13.62 -8.12
C ARG A 269 29.90 14.06 -9.33
N ILE A 270 29.15 15.15 -9.17
CA ILE A 270 28.32 15.70 -10.24
C ILE A 270 29.19 16.54 -11.18
N VAL A 271 29.22 16.14 -12.45
CA VAL A 271 29.96 16.83 -13.53
C VAL A 271 29.04 17.71 -14.37
N LYS A 272 27.74 17.44 -14.35
CA LYS A 272 26.73 18.22 -15.07
C LYS A 272 25.55 18.50 -14.15
N ALA A 273 25.15 19.77 -14.06
CA ALA A 273 24.01 20.16 -13.25
C ALA A 273 22.73 19.40 -13.67
N ALA A 274 21.92 19.01 -12.69
CA ALA A 274 20.64 18.36 -12.88
C ALA A 274 19.55 19.19 -12.19
N SER A 275 18.53 19.57 -12.96
CA SER A 275 17.47 20.48 -12.47
C SER A 275 16.49 19.82 -11.50
N GLY A 276 16.44 18.50 -11.43
CA GLY A 276 15.39 17.75 -10.72
C GLY A 276 14.07 17.64 -11.50
N SER A 277 14.02 18.06 -12.77
CA SER A 277 12.84 17.95 -13.64
C SER A 277 12.43 16.49 -13.91
N LYS A 278 11.12 16.26 -14.15
CA LYS A 278 10.59 14.97 -14.62
C LYS A 278 11.20 14.55 -15.95
N PHE A 279 11.49 15.52 -16.82
CA PHE A 279 12.08 15.34 -18.14
C PHE A 279 13.38 16.15 -18.22
N PRO A 280 14.51 15.56 -17.81
CA PRO A 280 15.80 16.22 -17.84
C PRO A 280 16.32 16.26 -19.29
N ILE A 281 16.01 17.34 -19.99
CA ILE A 281 16.52 17.61 -21.34
C ILE A 281 18.04 17.83 -21.27
N GLY A 282 18.77 17.29 -22.25
CA GLY A 282 20.22 17.46 -22.35
C GLY A 282 21.07 16.42 -21.60
N HIS A 283 20.48 15.38 -21.01
CA HIS A 283 21.22 14.27 -20.38
C HIS A 283 21.29 13.00 -21.26
N GLY A 284 21.06 13.15 -22.57
CA GLY A 284 21.14 12.09 -23.57
C GLY A 284 19.80 11.39 -23.86
N PHE A 285 19.70 10.81 -25.05
CA PHE A 285 18.49 10.14 -25.54
C PHE A 285 18.03 8.99 -24.64
N GLY A 286 18.97 8.26 -24.03
CA GLY A 286 18.65 7.16 -23.10
C GLY A 286 17.82 7.61 -21.89
N VAL A 287 18.12 8.78 -21.31
CA VAL A 287 17.37 9.33 -20.18
C VAL A 287 16.00 9.85 -20.63
N PHE A 288 15.93 10.46 -21.81
CA PHE A 288 14.71 11.01 -22.38
C PHE A 288 13.67 9.93 -22.72
N PHE A 289 14.08 8.86 -23.40
CA PHE A 289 13.19 7.76 -23.79
C PHE A 289 12.87 6.78 -22.65
N HIS A 290 13.53 6.91 -21.49
CA HIS A 290 13.29 6.04 -20.33
C HIS A 290 13.03 6.87 -19.07
N PRO A 291 11.91 7.61 -19.00
CA PRO A 291 11.59 8.42 -17.83
C PRO A 291 11.34 7.54 -16.60
N LEU A 292 11.63 8.09 -15.41
CA LEU A 292 11.25 7.45 -14.15
C LEU A 292 9.74 7.59 -13.91
N CYS A 293 9.01 6.51 -14.15
CA CYS A 293 7.62 6.34 -13.73
C CYS A 293 7.57 5.88 -12.26
N THR A 294 8.10 6.71 -11.35
CA THR A 294 8.05 6.46 -9.90
C THR A 294 7.63 7.73 -9.16
N ASP A 295 6.96 7.56 -8.02
CA ASP A 295 6.56 8.65 -7.11
C ASP A 295 7.72 9.16 -6.23
N GLU A 296 8.92 8.63 -6.42
CA GLU A 296 10.08 9.02 -5.64
C GLU A 296 10.59 10.40 -6.09
N SER A 297 11.09 11.18 -5.12
CA SER A 297 11.58 12.55 -5.37
C SER A 297 12.77 12.55 -6.33
N ARG A 298 12.88 13.64 -7.10
CA ARG A 298 14.04 13.97 -7.92
C ARG A 298 14.84 15.06 -7.20
N ILE A 299 16.16 15.02 -7.33
CA ILE A 299 17.06 15.94 -6.62
C ILE A 299 17.66 16.95 -7.60
N LYS A 300 17.66 18.22 -7.21
CA LYS A 300 18.43 19.27 -7.90
C LYS A 300 19.88 19.18 -7.44
N LEU A 301 20.81 19.15 -8.39
CA LEU A 301 22.24 19.00 -8.15
C LEU A 301 23.03 19.98 -9.00
N ASP A 302 24.03 20.60 -8.39
CA ASP A 302 24.95 21.52 -9.03
C ASP A 302 26.29 20.84 -9.30
N VAL A 303 27.11 21.43 -10.17
CA VAL A 303 28.43 20.87 -10.51
C VAL A 303 29.32 20.85 -9.26
N ASN A 304 30.07 19.77 -9.09
CA ASN A 304 30.90 19.45 -7.92
C ASN A 304 30.16 19.01 -6.65
N ASP A 305 28.83 18.88 -6.67
CA ASP A 305 28.12 18.22 -5.58
C ASP A 305 28.60 16.78 -5.40
N ILE A 306 28.72 16.35 -4.14
CA ILE A 306 29.03 14.96 -3.78
C ILE A 306 27.73 14.27 -3.38
N VAL A 307 27.48 13.12 -4.00
CA VAL A 307 26.25 12.35 -3.80
C VAL A 307 26.59 10.91 -3.47
N ILE A 308 26.05 10.44 -2.34
CA ILE A 308 26.17 9.03 -1.93
C ILE A 308 25.02 8.26 -2.59
N VAL A 309 25.37 7.45 -3.59
CA VAL A 309 24.42 6.68 -4.40
C VAL A 309 24.21 5.30 -3.77
N THR A 310 22.94 4.91 -3.65
CA THR A 310 22.55 3.65 -3.01
C THR A 310 21.68 2.75 -3.87
N ARG A 311 21.15 3.26 -4.99
CA ARG A 311 20.41 2.47 -6.00
C ARG A 311 20.72 3.02 -7.38
N TRP A 312 20.63 2.15 -8.38
CA TRP A 312 20.86 2.49 -9.77
C TRP A 312 19.87 1.74 -10.67
N LYS A 313 19.52 2.40 -11.78
CA LYS A 313 18.92 1.83 -12.98
C LYS A 313 19.88 2.14 -14.14
N LYS A 314 19.61 1.57 -15.33
CA LYS A 314 20.47 1.76 -16.52
C LYS A 314 20.84 3.23 -16.76
N TYR A 315 19.85 4.15 -16.69
CA TYR A 315 20.02 5.58 -16.98
C TYR A 315 19.86 6.52 -15.77
N TRP A 316 19.56 6.00 -14.57
CA TRP A 316 19.20 6.81 -13.40
C TRP A 316 19.90 6.33 -12.13
N LEU A 317 20.32 7.25 -11.29
CA LEU A 317 20.93 6.98 -9.98
C LEU A 317 20.06 7.58 -8.87
N PHE A 318 20.00 6.91 -7.71
CA PHE A 318 19.30 7.41 -6.52
C PHE A 318 20.29 7.56 -5.37
N GLY A 319 20.38 8.76 -4.82
CA GLY A 319 21.34 9.07 -3.77
C GLY A 319 20.90 10.20 -2.85
N ARG A 320 21.73 10.46 -1.85
CA ARG A 320 21.63 11.58 -0.93
C ARG A 320 22.77 12.55 -1.24
N LYS A 321 22.45 13.85 -1.35
CA LYS A 321 23.46 14.91 -1.44
C LYS A 321 24.13 15.08 -0.08
N GLU A 322 25.45 15.08 -0.07
CA GLU A 322 26.25 15.46 1.10
C GLU A 322 26.12 16.97 1.30
N GLN A 323 25.68 17.39 2.48
CA GLN A 323 25.59 18.81 2.84
C GLN A 323 26.68 19.10 3.86
N LYS A 324 27.38 20.23 3.69
CA LYS A 324 28.17 20.81 4.78
C LYS A 324 27.20 21.24 5.88
N GLU A 325 27.57 21.01 7.14
CA GLU A 325 26.74 21.37 8.29
C GLU A 325 26.39 22.86 8.22
N GLU A 326 25.10 23.19 8.11
CA GLU A 326 24.60 24.55 8.29
C GLU A 326 24.51 24.84 9.79
N GLU A 327 24.88 26.06 10.19
CA GLU A 327 25.01 26.53 11.59
C GLU A 327 23.71 26.44 12.44
N ASP A 328 22.56 26.09 11.85
CA ASP A 328 21.25 26.03 12.50
C ASP A 328 20.78 24.60 12.88
N GLY A 329 21.66 23.60 12.84
CA GLY A 329 21.41 22.26 13.41
C GLY A 329 20.29 21.41 12.76
N LYS A 330 19.59 21.94 11.74
CA LYS A 330 18.53 21.23 10.98
C LYS A 330 18.99 20.94 9.55
N SER A 331 19.94 20.02 9.38
CA SER A 331 20.32 19.56 8.03
C SER A 331 19.15 18.79 7.38
N LYS A 332 18.49 19.41 6.39
CA LYS A 332 17.40 18.77 5.65
C LYS A 332 18.02 17.77 4.67
N CYS A 333 18.07 16.49 5.05
CA CYS A 333 18.55 15.39 4.20
C CYS A 333 17.87 15.37 2.81
N ILE A 334 18.52 15.92 1.79
CA ILE A 334 18.02 15.95 0.41
C ILE A 334 18.40 14.65 -0.29
N ARG A 335 17.40 13.92 -0.77
CA ARG A 335 17.56 12.66 -1.51
C ARG A 335 16.63 12.59 -2.71
N GLY A 336 17.07 11.93 -3.75
CA GLY A 336 16.24 11.73 -4.94
C GLY A 336 16.96 11.05 -6.08
N TRP A 337 16.20 10.85 -7.15
CA TRP A 337 16.72 10.37 -8.43
C TRP A 337 17.36 11.49 -9.25
N PHE A 338 18.41 11.16 -9.98
CA PHE A 338 19.08 12.02 -10.94
C PHE A 338 19.64 11.21 -12.14
N PRO A 339 19.87 11.84 -13.30
CA PRO A 339 20.38 11.15 -14.49
C PRO A 339 21.79 10.60 -14.29
N ARG A 340 22.03 9.33 -14.65
CA ARG A 340 23.35 8.71 -14.53
C ARG A 340 24.46 9.46 -15.29
N PRO A 341 24.24 9.97 -16.52
CA PRO A 341 25.29 10.68 -17.27
C PRO A 341 25.75 11.99 -16.63
N CYS A 342 25.06 12.50 -15.62
CA CYS A 342 25.44 13.75 -14.97
C CYS A 342 26.50 13.58 -13.87
N ALA A 343 26.89 12.33 -13.57
CA ALA A 343 27.73 12.00 -12.44
C ALA A 343 28.82 10.98 -12.79
N VAL A 344 29.98 11.14 -12.17
CA VAL A 344 31.13 10.24 -12.30
C VAL A 344 31.41 9.62 -10.93
N GLU A 345 31.64 8.30 -10.92
CA GLU A 345 31.98 7.57 -9.70
C GLU A 345 33.37 7.98 -9.21
N VAL A 346 33.46 8.35 -7.93
CA VAL A 346 34.73 8.65 -7.28
C VAL A 346 35.30 7.32 -6.78
N ILE A 347 36.28 6.78 -7.50
CA ILE A 347 37.05 5.63 -7.04
C ILE A 347 38.13 6.19 -6.13
N GLU A 348 38.02 5.99 -4.82
CA GLU A 348 39.16 6.21 -3.92
C GLU A 348 40.26 5.24 -4.33
N LYS A 349 41.23 5.70 -5.13
CA LYS A 349 42.52 5.04 -5.21
C LYS A 349 43.12 5.14 -3.82
N SER A 350 43.29 3.99 -3.18
CA SER A 350 44.00 3.78 -1.93
C SER A 350 45.02 4.87 -1.62
N VAL A 351 44.72 5.73 -0.64
CA VAL A 351 45.76 6.35 0.17
C VAL A 351 46.33 5.22 1.02
N ARG A 352 47.22 4.41 0.41
CA ARG A 352 48.23 3.69 1.18
C ARG A 352 49.16 4.79 1.68
N LEU A 353 49.06 5.06 2.97
CA LEU A 353 50.04 5.82 3.74
C LEU A 353 51.43 5.25 3.39
N GLY A 354 52.24 6.07 2.75
CA GLY A 354 53.69 5.90 2.68
C GLY A 354 54.35 6.62 3.84
#